data_AF-A0A376DE73-F1
#
_entry.id   AF-A0A376DE73-F1
#
_cell.length_a   1.000
_cell.length_b   1.000
_cell.length_c   1.000
_cell.angle_alpha   90.00
_cell.angle_beta   90.00
_cell.angle_gamma   90.00
#
_symmetry.space_group_name_H-M   'P 1'
#
loop_
_entity.id
_entity.type
_entity.pdbx_description
1 polymer ?
#
loop_
_entity_poly.entity_id
_entity_poly.type
_entity_poly.pdbx_seq_one_letter_code
_entity_poly.pdbx_strand_id
1 'polypeptide(L)'
;MMKIKVNDIAFPLRRMLLLGVSWSLAALTQAQGDANAALRSPQAGVLCDRYFCADAKGVSRSLTVRYLGLRAAQRVFSPGAFDHTAFTFANGIFCDTRARLCWEDRYYGSDGKHSAAISARYTALLFPPTPSRAKVATGEVSPEKSGH
;
A
#
# COMPACT_ATOMS: atom_id res chain seq x y z
N MET A 1 -45.46 -11.62 30.93
CA MET A 1 -44.60 -10.68 31.66
C MET A 1 -44.16 -11.35 32.95
N MET A 2 -42.87 -11.64 33.14
CA MET A 2 -42.35 -12.12 34.42
C MET A 2 -40.92 -11.60 34.57
N LYS A 3 -40.72 -10.71 35.55
CA LYS A 3 -39.47 -9.98 35.81
C LYS A 3 -38.66 -10.69 36.89
N ILE A 4 -37.42 -11.04 36.52
CA ILE A 4 -36.13 -10.87 37.22
C ILE A 4 -36.16 -10.82 38.76
N LYS A 5 -35.34 -11.67 39.40
CA LYS A 5 -34.57 -11.34 40.61
C LYS A 5 -33.27 -12.13 40.61
N VAL A 6 -32.14 -11.45 40.44
CA VAL A 6 -30.80 -11.98 40.79
C VAL A 6 -30.10 -10.88 41.57
N ASN A 7 -30.33 -10.89 42.88
CA ASN A 7 -29.69 -10.01 43.84
C ASN A 7 -29.12 -10.91 44.94
N ASP A 8 -27.83 -11.21 44.85
CA ASP A 8 -26.99 -11.53 46.01
C ASP A 8 -25.54 -11.23 45.66
N ILE A 9 -25.15 -9.99 45.95
CA ILE A 9 -23.79 -9.46 45.86
C ILE A 9 -23.15 -9.74 47.23
N ALA A 10 -22.20 -10.68 47.30
CA ALA A 10 -21.39 -10.93 48.49
C ALA A 10 -19.92 -10.58 48.19
N PHE A 11 -19.52 -9.36 48.57
CA PHE A 11 -18.12 -8.96 48.68
C PHE A 11 -17.65 -9.17 50.13
N PRO A 12 -16.66 -10.04 50.40
CA PRO A 12 -15.88 -9.93 51.62
C PRO A 12 -14.58 -9.15 51.35
N LEU A 13 -14.59 -7.92 51.82
CA LEU A 13 -13.46 -7.04 52.06
C LEU A 13 -12.73 -7.49 53.34
N ARG A 14 -11.56 -8.15 53.26
CA ARG A 14 -10.49 -8.08 54.29
C ARG A 14 -9.32 -9.04 53.99
N ARG A 15 -8.21 -8.48 53.49
CA ARG A 15 -6.86 -8.61 54.07
C ARG A 15 -5.86 -7.96 53.12
N MET A 16 -5.67 -6.68 53.37
CA MET A 16 -4.58 -5.88 52.85
C MET A 16 -3.28 -6.25 53.59
N LEU A 17 -2.16 -6.13 52.88
CA LEU A 17 -0.77 -6.05 53.37
C LEU A 17 0.12 -7.31 53.27
N LEU A 18 0.63 -7.57 52.07
CA LEU A 18 2.09 -7.77 51.84
C LEU A 18 2.43 -7.10 50.50
N LEU A 19 3.19 -6.00 50.57
CA LEU A 19 3.85 -5.34 49.44
C LEU A 19 5.13 -6.09 49.12
N GLY A 20 5.33 -6.48 47.86
CA GLY A 20 6.66 -6.81 47.35
C GLY A 20 6.68 -7.64 46.08
N VAL A 21 7.11 -7.01 44.98
CA VAL A 21 7.83 -7.62 43.83
C VAL A 21 6.94 -8.52 42.92
N SER A 22 6.66 -8.28 41.63
CA SER A 22 7.09 -7.33 40.62
C SER A 22 6.16 -7.45 39.40
N TRP A 23 6.01 -6.34 38.69
CA TRP A 23 5.50 -6.15 37.33
C TRP A 23 5.07 -7.38 36.50
N SER A 24 3.77 -7.38 36.21
CA SER A 24 3.22 -7.28 34.85
C SER A 24 4.07 -7.86 33.71
N LEU A 25 3.94 -9.16 33.44
CA LEU A 25 4.20 -9.66 32.09
C LEU A 25 2.98 -9.35 31.21
N ALA A 26 2.90 -8.11 30.75
CA ALA A 26 2.11 -7.81 29.56
C ALA A 26 2.79 -8.53 28.39
N ALA A 27 2.17 -9.61 27.90
CA ALA A 27 2.61 -10.27 26.69
C ALA A 27 2.62 -9.22 25.57
N LEU A 28 3.83 -8.85 25.13
CA LEU A 28 4.03 -8.10 23.89
C LEU A 28 3.55 -9.02 22.76
N THR A 29 2.28 -8.95 22.40
CA THR A 29 1.86 -9.34 21.06
C THR A 29 2.54 -8.36 20.12
N GLN A 30 3.72 -8.74 19.64
CA GLN A 30 4.32 -8.10 18.49
C GLN A 30 3.35 -8.35 17.32
N ALA A 31 2.53 -7.35 17.01
CA ALA A 31 1.89 -7.27 15.71
C ALA A 31 3.02 -7.20 14.68
N GLN A 32 3.42 -8.36 14.17
CA GLN A 32 4.25 -8.44 12.99
C GLN A 32 3.40 -7.82 11.88
N GLY A 33 3.63 -6.53 11.60
CA GLY A 33 3.08 -5.90 10.41
C GLY A 33 3.43 -6.81 9.25
N ASP A 34 2.39 -7.30 8.54
CA ASP A 34 2.50 -8.22 7.43
C ASP A 34 3.76 -7.89 6.62
N ALA A 35 4.67 -8.86 6.52
CA ALA A 35 5.88 -8.75 5.73
C ALA A 35 5.53 -8.10 4.39
N ASN A 36 5.85 -6.80 4.25
CA ASN A 36 5.56 -5.92 3.11
C ASN A 36 4.46 -6.44 2.20
N ALA A 37 3.19 -6.02 2.39
CA ALA A 37 2.06 -6.37 1.53
C ALA A 37 2.44 -6.34 0.03
N ALA A 38 2.84 -7.49 -0.51
CA ALA A 38 3.69 -7.51 -1.70
C ALA A 38 2.90 -7.02 -2.92
N LEU A 39 3.49 -6.09 -3.67
CA LEU A 39 2.88 -5.62 -4.91
C LEU A 39 3.07 -6.67 -6.01
N ARG A 40 2.02 -6.86 -6.79
CA ARG A 40 1.98 -7.81 -7.91
C ARG A 40 1.99 -7.03 -9.22
N SER A 41 2.77 -7.50 -10.17
CA SER A 41 2.84 -6.93 -11.53
C SER A 41 2.29 -7.94 -12.54
N PRO A 42 0.96 -8.06 -12.70
CA PRO A 42 0.36 -9.10 -13.56
C PRO A 42 0.64 -8.89 -15.05
N GLN A 43 1.00 -7.68 -15.46
CA GLN A 43 1.43 -7.32 -16.80
C GLN A 43 2.44 -6.18 -16.69
N ALA A 44 3.30 -6.00 -17.69
CA ALA A 44 4.18 -4.83 -17.79
C ALA A 44 3.36 -3.52 -17.71
N GLY A 45 3.79 -2.59 -16.85
CA GLY A 45 3.10 -1.31 -16.65
C GLY A 45 1.85 -1.38 -15.78
N VAL A 46 1.55 -2.53 -15.17
CA VAL A 46 0.41 -2.69 -14.25
C VAL A 46 0.95 -3.13 -12.90
N LEU A 47 0.61 -2.39 -11.84
CA LEU A 47 0.98 -2.71 -10.47
C LEU A 47 -0.27 -2.77 -9.60
N CYS A 48 -0.41 -3.84 -8.83
CA CYS A 48 -1.58 -4.13 -8.01
C CYS A 48 -1.17 -4.45 -6.57
N ASP A 49 -1.95 -3.97 -5.61
CA ASP A 49 -1.92 -4.47 -4.24
C ASP A 49 -3.18 -5.30 -3.94
N ARG A 50 -3.57 -5.37 -2.66
CA ARG A 50 -4.78 -6.05 -2.18
C ARG A 50 -6.07 -5.24 -2.36
N TYR A 51 -5.98 -3.95 -2.68
CA TYR A 51 -7.10 -3.01 -2.75
C TYR A 51 -7.39 -2.53 -4.18
N PHE A 52 -6.37 -2.15 -4.94
CA PHE A 52 -6.52 -1.61 -6.28
C PHE A 52 -5.37 -2.01 -7.21
N CYS A 53 -5.58 -1.75 -8.50
CA CYS A 53 -4.55 -1.81 -9.52
C CYS A 53 -4.40 -0.45 -10.18
N ALA A 54 -3.17 -0.10 -10.52
CA ALA A 54 -2.81 1.12 -11.22
C ALA A 54 -1.93 0.84 -12.45
N ASP A 55 -1.97 1.76 -13.39
CA ASP A 55 -1.06 1.82 -14.53
C ASP A 55 -0.46 3.24 -14.67
N ALA A 56 0.22 3.51 -15.78
CA ALA A 56 0.80 4.82 -16.05
C ALA A 56 -0.20 5.99 -16.11
N LYS A 57 -1.52 5.73 -16.17
CA LYS A 57 -2.59 6.74 -16.12
C LYS A 57 -3.14 6.95 -14.71
N GLY A 58 -2.91 6.00 -13.80
CA GLY A 58 -3.31 6.11 -12.40
C GLY A 58 -4.07 4.89 -11.89
N VAL A 59 -4.74 5.06 -10.76
CA VAL A 59 -5.64 4.05 -10.18
C VAL A 59 -6.77 3.75 -11.16
N SER A 60 -6.90 2.47 -11.56
CA SER A 60 -7.76 2.07 -12.67
C SER A 60 -8.87 1.13 -12.21
N ARG A 61 -10.12 1.55 -12.42
CA ARG A 61 -11.30 0.74 -12.10
C ARG A 61 -11.33 -0.54 -12.94
N SER A 62 -11.05 -0.46 -14.23
CA SER A 62 -11.09 -1.62 -15.14
C SER A 62 -10.01 -2.65 -14.79
N LEU A 63 -8.79 -2.21 -14.46
CA LEU A 63 -7.72 -3.12 -14.00
C LEU A 63 -8.06 -3.73 -12.63
N THR A 64 -8.60 -2.93 -11.72
CA THR A 64 -9.03 -3.42 -10.40
C THR A 64 -10.12 -4.48 -10.53
N VAL A 65 -11.11 -4.29 -11.41
CA VAL A 65 -12.11 -5.33 -11.70
C VAL A 65 -11.47 -6.57 -12.30
N ARG A 66 -10.56 -6.40 -13.26
CA ARG A 66 -9.88 -7.50 -13.97
C ARG A 66 -9.08 -8.39 -13.02
N TYR A 67 -8.30 -7.82 -12.10
CA TYR A 67 -7.36 -8.57 -11.28
C TYR A 67 -7.83 -8.83 -9.85
N LEU A 68 -8.70 -7.98 -9.29
CA LEU A 68 -9.18 -8.08 -7.90
C LEU A 68 -10.70 -8.33 -7.79
N GLY A 69 -11.44 -8.20 -8.89
CA GLY A 69 -12.89 -8.40 -8.94
C GLY A 69 -13.72 -7.14 -8.62
N LEU A 70 -15.02 -7.25 -8.90
CA LEU A 70 -15.98 -6.14 -8.78
C LEU A 70 -16.09 -5.58 -7.36
N ARG A 71 -16.03 -6.43 -6.33
CA ARG A 71 -16.15 -6.00 -4.92
C ARG A 71 -14.99 -5.11 -4.50
N ALA A 72 -13.76 -5.40 -4.96
CA ALA A 72 -12.60 -4.57 -4.67
C ALA A 72 -12.75 -3.19 -5.33
N ALA A 73 -13.14 -3.17 -6.61
CA ALA A 73 -13.39 -1.93 -7.33
C ALA A 73 -14.52 -1.09 -6.67
N GLN A 74 -15.62 -1.70 -6.26
CA GLN A 74 -16.68 -0.97 -5.56
C GLN A 74 -16.14 -0.30 -4.29
N ARG A 75 -15.40 -1.02 -3.44
CA ARG A 75 -14.82 -0.43 -2.22
C ARG A 75 -13.93 0.78 -2.49
N VAL A 76 -13.11 0.74 -3.54
CA VAL A 76 -12.17 1.82 -3.88
C VAL A 76 -12.88 3.04 -4.50
N PHE A 77 -13.89 2.81 -5.34
CA PHE A 77 -14.51 3.86 -6.15
C PHE A 77 -15.88 4.34 -5.62
N SER A 78 -16.45 3.70 -4.59
CA SER A 78 -17.69 4.15 -3.93
C SER A 78 -17.61 5.48 -3.19
N PRO A 79 -16.48 5.89 -2.56
CA PRO A 79 -16.41 7.15 -1.83
C PRO A 79 -16.61 8.42 -2.67
N GLY A 80 -16.64 8.31 -3.99
CA GLY A 80 -16.80 9.44 -4.91
C GLY A 80 -15.53 9.72 -5.70
N ALA A 81 -15.43 10.93 -6.27
CA ALA A 81 -14.27 11.34 -7.06
C ALA A 81 -13.04 11.55 -6.18
N PHE A 82 -11.89 11.04 -6.61
CA PHE A 82 -10.59 11.25 -5.96
C PHE A 82 -9.50 11.42 -7.00
N ASP A 83 -8.31 11.86 -6.59
CA ASP A 83 -7.14 11.95 -7.48
C ASP A 83 -6.60 10.55 -7.75
N HIS A 84 -6.71 10.10 -9.00
CA HIS A 84 -6.19 8.79 -9.41
C HIS A 84 -4.70 8.82 -9.76
N THR A 85 -4.10 10.01 -9.86
CA THR A 85 -2.72 10.20 -10.35
C THR A 85 -1.67 10.09 -9.26
N ALA A 86 -2.03 10.34 -8.01
CA ALA A 86 -1.17 10.23 -6.83
C ALA A 86 -1.77 9.23 -5.82
N PHE A 87 -1.08 8.11 -5.58
CA PHE A 87 -1.62 7.02 -4.77
C PHE A 87 -0.54 6.28 -3.99
N THR A 88 -0.92 5.71 -2.85
CA THR A 88 -0.05 4.88 -2.00
C THR A 88 -0.60 3.45 -1.98
N PHE A 89 0.24 2.48 -2.28
CA PHE A 89 -0.11 1.06 -2.12
C PHE A 89 -0.08 0.61 -0.66
N ALA A 90 -0.67 -0.55 -0.38
CA ALA A 90 -0.73 -1.15 0.94
C ALA A 90 0.63 -1.35 1.65
N ASN A 91 1.74 -1.44 0.89
CA ASN A 91 3.09 -1.55 1.45
C ASN A 91 3.78 -0.19 1.70
N GLY A 92 3.09 0.94 1.48
CA GLY A 92 3.64 2.28 1.72
C GLY A 92 4.27 2.95 0.50
N ILE A 93 4.50 2.21 -0.60
CA ILE A 93 5.04 2.80 -1.83
C ILE A 93 4.05 3.81 -2.39
N PHE A 94 4.51 5.05 -2.53
CA PHE A 94 3.75 6.13 -3.14
C PHE A 94 4.18 6.31 -4.59
N CYS A 95 3.23 6.45 -5.51
CA CYS A 95 3.51 6.74 -6.91
C CYS A 95 2.71 7.96 -7.37
N ASP A 96 3.35 8.81 -8.19
CA ASP A 96 2.70 9.92 -8.89
C ASP A 96 2.92 9.76 -10.40
N THR A 97 1.84 9.63 -11.16
CA THR A 97 1.89 9.44 -12.62
C THR A 97 2.29 10.69 -13.38
N ARG A 98 2.12 11.88 -12.81
CA ARG A 98 2.58 13.16 -13.38
C ARG A 98 4.09 13.24 -13.31
N ALA A 99 4.68 12.81 -12.19
CA ALA A 99 6.12 12.71 -12.03
C ALA A 99 6.71 11.48 -12.72
N ARG A 100 5.89 10.44 -12.97
CA ARG A 100 6.31 9.11 -13.43
C ARG A 100 7.35 8.46 -12.51
N LEU A 101 7.17 8.64 -11.21
CA LEU A 101 8.06 8.13 -10.17
C LEU A 101 7.27 7.48 -9.05
N CYS A 102 7.91 6.51 -8.40
CA CYS A 102 7.46 5.95 -7.14
C CYS A 102 8.52 6.19 -6.06
N TRP A 103 8.10 6.49 -4.83
CA TRP A 103 8.91 6.72 -3.64
C TRP A 103 8.63 5.66 -2.59
N GLU A 104 9.60 5.44 -1.71
CA GLU A 104 9.51 4.45 -0.62
C GLU A 104 8.45 4.84 0.44
N ASP A 105 8.04 6.11 0.51
CA ASP A 105 6.90 6.58 1.30
C ASP A 105 6.22 7.81 0.68
N ARG A 106 5.14 8.27 1.32
CA ARG A 106 4.30 9.39 0.84
C ARG A 106 4.64 10.77 1.42
N TYR A 107 5.65 10.88 2.28
CA TYR A 107 5.88 12.08 3.08
C TYR A 107 6.76 13.10 2.34
N TYR A 108 6.56 14.36 2.73
CA TYR A 108 7.36 15.47 2.26
C TYR A 108 8.29 15.94 3.38
N GLY A 109 9.50 16.34 3.01
CA GLY A 109 10.45 17.00 3.89
C GLY A 109 10.05 18.45 4.18
N SER A 110 10.80 19.09 5.07
CA SER A 110 10.64 20.51 5.41
C SER A 110 10.87 21.46 4.22
N ASP A 111 11.47 20.96 3.13
CA ASP A 111 11.70 21.66 1.88
C ASP A 111 10.52 21.56 0.89
N GLY A 112 9.43 20.89 1.28
CA GLY A 112 8.26 20.67 0.44
C GLY A 112 8.46 19.63 -0.68
N LYS A 113 9.57 18.89 -0.67
CA LYS A 113 9.85 17.80 -1.62
C LYS A 113 9.65 16.44 -0.97
N HIS A 114 9.45 15.39 -1.76
CA HIS A 114 9.38 14.03 -1.22
C HIS A 114 10.63 13.69 -0.42
N SER A 115 10.46 13.28 0.84
CA SER A 115 11.57 12.95 1.74
C SER A 115 12.11 11.54 1.51
N ALA A 116 11.28 10.64 1.00
CA ALA A 116 11.67 9.27 0.70
C ALA A 116 12.59 9.18 -0.53
N ALA A 117 13.41 8.13 -0.55
CA ALA A 117 14.13 7.71 -1.74
C ALA A 117 13.16 7.30 -2.86
N ILE A 118 13.58 7.47 -4.11
CA ILE A 118 12.87 6.94 -5.27
C ILE A 118 13.04 5.42 -5.30
N SER A 119 11.92 4.70 -5.40
CA SER A 119 11.92 3.26 -5.61
C SER A 119 12.16 2.94 -7.08
N ALA A 120 13.42 2.67 -7.44
CA ALA A 120 13.81 2.32 -8.81
C ALA A 120 13.03 1.11 -9.34
N ARG A 121 12.81 0.11 -8.47
CA ARG A 121 12.07 -1.12 -8.80
C ARG A 121 10.63 -0.84 -9.19
N TYR A 122 9.86 -0.18 -8.34
CA TYR A 122 8.43 0.04 -8.61
C TYR A 122 8.19 1.11 -9.68
N THR A 123 9.11 2.07 -9.79
CA THR A 123 9.13 3.02 -10.91
C THR A 123 9.27 2.28 -12.24
N ALA A 124 10.22 1.34 -12.36
CA ALA A 124 10.40 0.57 -13.60
C ALA A 124 9.24 -0.37 -13.91
N LEU A 125 8.60 -0.96 -12.89
CA LEU A 125 7.44 -1.85 -13.08
C LEU A 125 6.20 -1.10 -13.56
N LEU A 126 5.93 0.08 -13.00
CA LEU A 126 4.75 0.89 -13.34
C LEU A 126 4.96 1.74 -14.59
N PHE A 127 6.18 2.24 -14.81
CA PHE A 127 6.56 3.10 -15.93
C PHE A 127 7.69 2.48 -16.76
N PRO A 128 7.47 1.29 -17.37
CA PRO A 128 8.52 0.62 -18.12
C PRO A 128 9.03 1.53 -19.26
N PRO A 129 10.35 1.49 -19.56
CA PRO A 129 10.90 2.24 -20.66
C PRO A 129 10.23 1.80 -21.96
N THR A 130 9.96 2.74 -22.86
CA THR A 130 9.48 2.38 -24.20
C THR A 130 10.55 1.54 -24.90
N PRO A 131 10.18 0.61 -25.80
CA PRO A 131 11.15 -0.22 -26.53
C PRO A 131 12.25 0.60 -27.23
N SER A 132 11.92 1.81 -27.68
CA SER A 132 12.87 2.76 -28.27
C SER A 132 13.89 3.33 -27.27
N ARG A 133 13.49 3.60 -26.02
CA ARG A 133 14.39 4.07 -24.96
C ARG A 133 15.18 2.94 -24.32
N ALA A 134 14.64 1.72 -24.31
CA ALA A 134 15.34 0.56 -23.80
C ALA A 134 16.59 0.24 -24.65
N LYS A 135 16.48 0.30 -25.99
CA LYS A 135 17.62 0.08 -26.91
C LYS A 135 18.76 1.09 -26.73
N VAL A 136 18.42 2.36 -26.45
CA VAL A 136 19.42 3.41 -26.17
C VAL A 136 20.12 3.16 -24.83
N ALA A 137 19.40 2.69 -23.81
CA ALA A 137 19.98 2.39 -22.50
C ALA A 137 20.87 1.13 -22.50
N THR A 138 20.64 0.16 -23.40
CA THR A 138 21.44 -1.07 -23.51
C THR A 138 22.61 -0.97 -24.49
N GLY A 139 22.84 0.20 -25.11
CA GLY A 139 23.92 0.37 -26.09
C GLY A 139 23.70 -0.37 -27.42
N GLU A 140 22.49 -0.88 -27.67
CA GLU A 140 22.13 -1.49 -28.94
C GLU A 140 21.79 -0.38 -29.95
N VAL A 141 22.80 0.03 -30.73
CA VAL A 141 22.61 0.84 -31.94
C VAL A 141 21.75 0.03 -32.92
N SER A 142 20.48 0.40 -33.04
CA SER A 142 19.60 -0.15 -34.08
C SER A 142 20.12 0.33 -35.44
N PRO A 143 20.33 -0.56 -36.43
CA PRO A 143 20.80 -0.14 -37.74
C PRO A 143 19.72 0.72 -38.41
N GLU A 144 20.11 1.93 -38.76
CA GLU A 144 19.37 2.83 -39.65
C GLU A 144 19.19 2.10 -40.99
N LYS A 145 17.95 1.71 -41.30
CA LYS A 145 17.60 1.27 -42.66
C LYS A 145 17.57 2.50 -43.56
N SER A 146 18.69 2.74 -44.24
CA SER A 146 18.74 3.45 -45.50
C SER A 146 17.99 2.66 -46.57
N GLY A 147 17.10 3.33 -47.30
CA GLY A 147 16.61 2.90 -48.61
C GLY A 147 15.08 2.82 -48.76
N HIS A 148 14.46 3.86 -49.30
CA HIS A 148 14.18 4.01 -50.75
C HIS A 148 13.71 5.44 -51.02
#